data_AF-A0A1Y1LCY4-F1
#
_entry.id   AF-A0A1Y1LCY4-F1
#
_cell.length_a   1.000
_cell.length_b   1.000
_cell.length_c   1.000
_cell.angle_alpha   90.00
_cell.angle_beta   90.00
_cell.angle_gamma   90.00
#
_symmetry.space_group_name_H-M   'P 1'
#
loop_
_entity.id
_entity.type
_entity.pdbx_description
1 polymer ?
#
loop_
_entity_poly.entity_id
_entity_poly.type
_entity_poly.pdbx_seq_one_letter_code
_entity_poly.pdbx_strand_id
1 'polypeptide(L)'
;TQPIKMTSVSPIVNANQQINTVANATVQQPNPNSNTHLSIKSNTSSRDASQMFPRGSQMDSEGFTEVTRRKKSKKPILEGSGEDTTIKAAKNFSHLHVYNLDPTVTTAQIIKYLADNNFAEAKCEQLNAKHPDDYSSFQESQFQAINSRH
;
A
#
# COMPACT_ATOMS: atom_id res chain seq x y z
N THR A 1 63.35 -7.65 26.57
CA THR A 1 62.11 -8.45 26.67
C THR A 1 61.40 -8.04 27.95
N GLN A 2 60.33 -7.25 27.83
CA GLN A 2 59.57 -6.71 28.97
C GLN A 2 58.29 -7.56 29.16
N PRO A 3 57.86 -7.88 30.40
CA PRO A 3 56.69 -8.72 30.62
C PRO A 3 55.36 -7.95 30.47
N ILE A 4 54.41 -8.56 29.77
CA ILE A 4 53.06 -8.04 29.53
C ILE A 4 52.21 -8.27 30.80
N LYS A 5 51.68 -7.19 31.38
CA LYS A 5 50.67 -7.23 32.44
C LYS A 5 49.34 -7.71 31.85
N MET A 6 48.81 -8.81 32.37
CA MET A 6 47.44 -9.27 32.08
C MET A 6 46.45 -8.56 33.01
N THR A 7 45.51 -7.81 32.42
CA THR A 7 44.39 -7.22 33.13
C THR A 7 43.17 -8.12 32.94
N SER A 8 42.68 -8.72 34.02
CA SER A 8 41.44 -9.49 34.07
C SER A 8 40.24 -8.55 33.98
N VAL A 9 39.30 -8.85 33.09
CA VAL A 9 38.02 -8.13 32.97
C VAL A 9 36.92 -9.07 33.47
N SER A 10 36.23 -8.67 34.52
CA SER A 10 35.06 -9.38 35.06
C SER A 10 33.80 -9.04 34.24
N PRO A 11 32.85 -9.98 34.05
CA PRO A 11 31.62 -9.72 33.32
C PRO A 11 30.58 -8.95 34.16
N ILE A 12 29.95 -7.94 33.55
CA ILE A 12 28.78 -7.25 34.09
C ILE A 12 27.54 -8.08 33.77
N VAL A 13 26.86 -8.58 34.81
CA VAL A 13 25.59 -9.29 34.73
C VAL A 13 24.47 -8.27 34.57
N ASN A 14 23.72 -8.38 33.47
CA ASN A 14 22.57 -7.54 33.16
C ASN A 14 21.30 -8.24 33.66
N ALA A 15 20.67 -7.69 34.70
CA ALA A 15 19.41 -8.20 35.26
C ALA A 15 18.36 -7.09 35.23
N ASN A 16 17.50 -7.12 34.23
CA ASN A 16 16.18 -6.48 34.30
C ASN A 16 15.18 -7.36 33.55
N GLN A 17 14.60 -8.30 34.31
CA GLN A 17 13.47 -9.12 33.90
C GLN A 17 12.18 -8.53 34.50
N GLN A 18 11.20 -8.32 33.60
CA GLN A 18 9.74 -8.59 33.77
C GLN A 18 9.02 -7.75 34.88
N ILE A 19 7.72 -7.48 34.89
CA ILE A 19 6.49 -8.15 34.43
C ILE A 19 5.45 -7.01 34.34
N ASN A 20 4.76 -6.80 33.22
CA ASN A 20 3.55 -5.96 33.21
C ASN A 20 2.32 -6.86 33.04
N THR A 21 1.61 -6.99 34.15
CA THR A 21 0.40 -7.77 34.38
C THR A 21 -0.78 -7.23 33.56
N VAL A 22 -1.44 -8.16 32.89
CA VAL A 22 -2.73 -8.01 32.19
C VAL A 22 -3.85 -7.75 33.19
N ALA A 23 -4.59 -6.64 33.04
CA ALA A 23 -5.89 -6.44 33.67
C ALA A 23 -6.94 -6.28 32.57
N ASN A 24 -7.69 -7.37 32.33
CA ASN A 24 -8.89 -7.37 31.51
C ASN A 24 -10.01 -6.62 32.24
N ALA A 25 -10.35 -5.42 31.76
CA ALA A 25 -11.57 -4.72 32.13
C ALA A 25 -12.62 -4.91 31.02
N THR A 26 -13.51 -5.88 31.22
CA THR A 26 -14.71 -6.05 30.40
C THR A 26 -15.72 -4.96 30.79
N VAL A 27 -15.79 -3.89 30.00
CA VAL A 27 -16.88 -2.90 30.07
C VAL A 27 -17.86 -3.21 28.96
N GLN A 28 -19.01 -3.74 29.34
CA GLN A 28 -20.17 -3.97 28.49
C GLN A 28 -20.84 -2.61 28.21
N GLN A 29 -20.76 -2.12 26.98
CA GLN A 29 -21.60 -1.02 26.50
C GLN A 29 -22.89 -1.57 25.89
N PRO A 30 -24.07 -1.01 26.21
CA PRO A 30 -25.30 -1.28 25.48
C PRO A 30 -25.34 -0.41 24.22
N ASN A 31 -25.47 -1.03 23.05
CA ASN A 31 -25.62 -0.31 21.77
C ASN A 31 -27.05 -0.48 21.25
N PRO A 32 -27.87 0.59 21.20
CA PRO A 32 -29.15 0.59 20.52
C PRO A 32 -29.01 1.09 19.08
N ASN A 33 -29.94 0.67 18.22
CA ASN A 33 -30.24 1.21 16.87
C ASN A 33 -29.28 0.72 15.76
N SER A 34 -29.71 0.33 14.57
CA SER A 34 -30.99 0.49 13.87
C SER A 34 -30.93 -0.34 12.59
N ASN A 35 -31.90 -1.20 12.36
CA ASN A 35 -32.10 -1.86 11.07
C ASN A 35 -32.82 -0.90 10.11
N THR A 36 -32.08 -0.19 9.27
CA THR A 36 -32.63 0.47 8.08
C THR A 36 -32.52 -0.47 6.89
N HIS A 37 -33.64 -1.12 6.59
CA HIS A 37 -33.90 -1.87 5.37
C HIS A 37 -33.90 -0.92 4.17
N LEU A 38 -32.77 -0.81 3.48
CA LEU A 38 -32.65 -0.09 2.20
C LEU A 38 -33.35 -0.90 1.10
N SER A 39 -34.62 -0.56 0.86
CA SER A 39 -35.35 -0.98 -0.34
C SER A 39 -34.68 -0.38 -1.58
N ILE A 40 -33.96 -1.22 -2.33
CA ILE A 40 -33.44 -0.91 -3.65
C ILE A 40 -34.64 -0.80 -4.60
N LYS A 41 -35.09 0.43 -4.89
CA LYS A 41 -36.03 0.70 -5.98
C LYS A 41 -35.26 0.62 -7.30
N SER A 42 -35.46 -0.47 -8.04
CA SER A 42 -34.99 -0.62 -9.41
C SER A 42 -35.74 0.34 -10.34
N ASN A 43 -35.12 1.47 -10.69
CA ASN A 43 -35.56 2.32 -11.79
C ASN A 43 -35.08 1.72 -13.12
N THR A 44 -35.91 0.92 -13.77
CA THR A 44 -35.76 0.60 -15.19
C THR A 44 -36.38 1.73 -16.01
N SER A 45 -35.59 2.75 -16.33
CA SER A 45 -35.97 3.75 -17.33
C SER A 45 -35.73 3.16 -18.73
N SER A 46 -36.83 2.82 -19.40
CA SER A 46 -36.89 2.53 -20.82
C SER A 46 -36.37 3.74 -21.61
N ARG A 47 -35.12 3.67 -22.07
CA ARG A 47 -34.61 4.61 -23.06
C ARG A 47 -35.02 4.12 -24.45
N ASP A 48 -36.02 4.81 -24.95
CA ASP A 48 -36.45 4.88 -26.34
C ASP A 48 -35.25 5.03 -27.28
N ALA A 49 -35.12 4.07 -28.21
CA ALA A 49 -33.94 3.83 -29.03
C ALA A 49 -34.11 4.37 -30.46
N SER A 50 -34.63 5.59 -30.61
CA SER A 50 -34.82 6.24 -31.90
C SER A 50 -34.03 7.54 -32.02
N GLN A 51 -32.70 7.46 -31.92
CA GLN A 51 -31.82 8.49 -32.50
C GLN A 51 -31.09 7.90 -33.71
N MET A 52 -31.66 8.19 -34.89
CA MET A 52 -31.05 7.98 -36.19
C MET A 52 -29.79 8.85 -36.31
N PHE A 53 -28.62 8.22 -36.46
CA PHE A 53 -27.43 8.88 -36.96
C PHE A 53 -27.41 8.77 -38.50
N PRO A 54 -27.11 9.85 -39.25
CA PRO A 54 -26.95 9.75 -40.69
C PRO A 54 -25.67 8.97 -41.05
N ARG A 55 -25.84 7.89 -41.82
CA ARG A 55 -24.79 7.08 -42.43
C ARG A 55 -24.05 7.92 -43.49
N GLY A 56 -22.90 8.46 -43.12
CA GLY A 56 -21.82 8.75 -44.06
C GLY A 56 -21.07 7.44 -44.35
N SER A 57 -21.23 6.92 -45.56
CA SER A 57 -20.57 5.73 -46.06
C SER A 57 -19.11 6.02 -46.41
N GLN A 58 -18.18 5.41 -45.68
CA GLN A 58 -16.83 5.15 -46.18
C GLN A 58 -16.39 3.78 -45.65
N MET A 59 -16.26 2.83 -46.57
CA MET A 59 -15.64 1.53 -46.33
C MET A 59 -14.15 1.74 -46.06
N ASP A 60 -13.59 1.03 -45.08
CA ASP A 60 -12.42 0.13 -45.23
C ASP A 60 -11.83 -0.31 -43.87
N SER A 61 -11.47 -1.59 -43.79
CA SER A 61 -10.72 -2.31 -42.73
C SER A 61 -11.39 -2.64 -41.39
N GLU A 62 -11.69 -3.93 -41.22
CA GLU A 62 -11.58 -4.77 -40.03
C GLU A 62 -11.28 -4.08 -38.67
N GLY A 63 -12.32 -3.47 -38.09
CA GLY A 63 -12.95 -4.04 -36.90
C GLY A 63 -12.36 -3.81 -35.50
N PHE A 64 -11.26 -3.07 -35.33
CA PHE A 64 -10.80 -2.67 -33.99
C PHE A 64 -10.61 -1.15 -33.89
N THR A 65 -11.46 -0.50 -33.08
CA THR A 65 -11.25 0.89 -32.68
C THR A 65 -10.32 0.91 -31.47
N GLU A 66 -9.13 1.49 -31.62
CA GLU A 66 -8.20 1.67 -30.51
C GLU A 66 -8.81 2.61 -29.45
N VAL A 67 -9.19 2.06 -28.29
CA VAL A 67 -9.68 2.85 -27.15
C VAL A 67 -8.50 3.33 -26.32
N THR A 68 -7.87 4.43 -26.74
CA THR A 68 -6.85 5.08 -25.92
C THR A 68 -7.49 5.81 -24.74
N ARG A 69 -7.18 5.36 -23.51
CA ARG A 69 -7.63 6.05 -22.30
C ARG A 69 -6.89 7.39 -22.17
N ARG A 70 -7.62 8.49 -22.08
CA ARG A 70 -7.03 9.82 -21.81
C ARG A 70 -6.27 9.78 -20.47
N LYS A 71 -4.97 10.07 -20.50
CA LYS A 71 -4.15 10.22 -19.28
C LYS A 71 -4.64 11.45 -18.51
N LYS A 72 -4.89 11.28 -17.21
CA LYS A 72 -5.18 12.40 -16.29
C LYS A 72 -3.93 13.28 -16.15
N SER A 73 -4.10 14.61 -16.16
CA SER A 73 -3.02 15.55 -15.90
C SER A 73 -2.53 15.41 -14.46
N LYS A 74 -1.21 15.48 -14.26
CA LYS A 74 -0.61 15.52 -12.91
C LYS A 74 -0.86 16.91 -12.33
N LYS A 75 -1.32 16.98 -11.08
CA LYS A 75 -1.46 18.25 -10.34
C LYS A 75 -0.07 18.72 -9.89
N PRO A 76 0.23 20.04 -9.91
CA PRO A 76 1.48 20.55 -9.37
C PRO A 76 1.54 20.32 -7.85
N ILE A 77 2.74 20.01 -7.36
CA ILE A 77 3.04 19.93 -5.93
C ILE A 77 3.48 21.32 -5.49
N LEU A 78 2.83 21.86 -4.45
CA LEU A 78 3.13 23.21 -3.95
C LEU A 78 4.12 23.09 -2.78
N GLU A 79 5.29 23.70 -2.96
CA GLU A 79 6.29 23.89 -1.91
C GLU A 79 6.51 25.40 -1.73
N GLY A 80 6.78 25.85 -0.51
CA GLY A 80 6.98 27.27 -0.26
C GLY A 80 7.58 27.54 1.11
N SER A 81 8.25 28.69 1.26
CA SER A 81 8.74 29.18 2.54
C SER A 81 8.29 30.63 2.71
N GLY A 82 7.65 30.93 3.84
CA GLY A 82 7.41 32.28 4.35
C GLY A 82 8.34 32.60 5.52
N GLU A 83 8.24 33.82 6.07
CA GLU A 83 9.07 34.29 7.20
C GLU A 83 9.02 33.34 8.41
N ASP A 84 7.86 32.74 8.69
CA ASP A 84 7.66 31.88 9.87
C ASP A 84 7.33 30.42 9.55
N THR A 85 7.28 30.01 8.27
CA THR A 85 6.81 28.65 7.93
C THR A 85 7.40 28.12 6.63
N THR A 86 7.89 26.88 6.65
CA THR A 86 8.31 26.15 5.45
C THR A 86 7.36 24.98 5.19
N ILE A 87 6.70 24.99 4.03
CA ILE A 87 5.88 23.90 3.52
C ILE A 87 6.76 23.07 2.57
N LYS A 88 7.08 21.84 2.98
CA LYS A 88 7.77 20.85 2.15
C LYS A 88 6.77 19.85 1.59
N ALA A 89 6.97 19.40 0.35
CA ALA A 89 6.16 18.34 -0.19
C ALA A 89 6.39 17.04 0.58
N ALA A 90 5.30 16.33 0.84
CA ALA A 90 5.40 14.95 1.32
C ALA A 90 5.95 14.06 0.21
N LYS A 91 6.85 13.14 0.58
CA LYS A 91 7.30 12.07 -0.30
C LYS A 91 6.10 11.25 -0.74
N ASN A 92 5.96 11.04 -2.05
CA ASN A 92 4.92 10.18 -2.59
C ASN A 92 5.42 8.73 -2.63
N PHE A 93 4.67 7.82 -2.04
CA PHE A 93 4.95 6.40 -2.09
C PHE A 93 3.89 5.71 -2.95
N SER A 94 4.31 4.84 -3.87
CA SER A 94 3.40 3.82 -4.41
C SER A 94 3.31 2.69 -3.41
N HIS A 95 2.09 2.20 -3.21
CA HIS A 95 1.86 0.98 -2.47
C HIS A 95 1.38 -0.10 -3.42
N LEU A 96 2.04 -1.25 -3.41
CA LEU A 96 1.61 -2.44 -4.14
C LEU A 96 1.22 -3.52 -3.14
N HIS A 97 0.05 -4.12 -3.35
CA HIS A 97 -0.39 -5.25 -2.55
C HIS A 97 -0.06 -6.55 -3.30
N VAL A 98 0.77 -7.38 -2.68
CA VAL A 98 1.14 -8.70 -3.17
C VAL A 98 0.40 -9.74 -2.34
N TYR A 99 -0.32 -10.66 -2.98
CA TYR A 99 -1.19 -11.62 -2.30
C TYR A 99 -1.08 -13.01 -2.95
N ASN A 100 -1.63 -14.03 -2.26
CA ASN A 100 -1.57 -15.43 -2.67
C ASN A 100 -0.15 -15.96 -2.82
N LEU A 101 0.77 -15.55 -1.94
CA LEU A 101 2.09 -16.14 -1.84
C LEU A 101 2.06 -17.34 -0.91
N ASP A 102 3.03 -18.25 -1.08
CA ASP A 102 3.22 -19.37 -0.18
C ASP A 102 3.39 -18.88 1.26
N PRO A 103 2.78 -19.53 2.27
CA PRO A 103 2.82 -19.09 3.67
C PRO A 103 4.25 -19.07 4.26
N THR A 104 5.20 -19.79 3.67
CA THR A 104 6.61 -19.80 4.09
C THR A 104 7.41 -18.62 3.57
N VAL A 105 6.85 -17.83 2.64
CA VAL A 105 7.51 -16.65 2.09
C VAL A 105 7.66 -15.59 3.19
N THR A 106 8.85 -15.02 3.27
CA THR A 106 9.18 -13.99 4.25
C THR A 106 9.35 -12.63 3.59
N THR A 107 9.15 -11.57 4.36
CA THR A 107 9.41 -10.18 3.95
C THR A 107 10.83 -9.99 3.39
N ALA A 108 11.83 -10.68 3.96
CA ALA A 108 13.22 -10.59 3.52
C ALA A 108 13.42 -11.13 2.09
N GLN A 109 12.74 -12.24 1.74
CA GLN A 109 12.79 -12.80 0.39
C GLN A 109 12.16 -11.85 -0.63
N ILE A 110 11.06 -11.19 -0.28
CA ILE A 110 10.39 -10.21 -1.14
C ILE A 110 11.26 -8.97 -1.34
N ILE A 111 11.82 -8.41 -0.26
CA ILE A 111 12.73 -7.27 -0.35
C ILE A 111 13.93 -7.60 -1.24
N LYS A 112 14.53 -8.79 -1.05
CA LYS A 112 15.63 -9.25 -1.90
C LYS A 112 15.21 -9.37 -3.36
N TYR A 113 14.08 -10.01 -3.65
CA TYR A 113 13.56 -10.14 -5.00
C TYR A 113 13.33 -8.77 -5.66
N LEU A 114 12.75 -7.81 -4.93
CA LEU A 114 12.52 -6.46 -5.42
C LEU A 114 13.84 -5.71 -5.69
N ALA A 115 14.82 -5.84 -4.79
CA ALA A 115 16.14 -5.26 -4.97
C ALA A 115 16.85 -5.82 -6.22
N ASP A 116 16.77 -7.13 -6.44
CA ASP A 116 17.33 -7.82 -7.62
C ASP A 116 16.63 -7.38 -8.92
N ASN A 117 15.42 -6.82 -8.84
CA ASN A 117 14.62 -6.32 -9.97
C ASN A 117 14.60 -4.78 -10.09
N ASN A 118 15.63 -4.10 -9.58
CA ASN A 118 15.81 -2.64 -9.67
C ASN A 118 14.76 -1.80 -8.90
N PHE A 119 14.07 -2.37 -7.92
CA PHE A 119 13.21 -1.61 -7.01
C PHE A 119 14.04 -1.13 -5.81
N ALA A 120 14.72 -0.01 -5.97
CA ALA A 120 15.46 0.63 -4.88
C ALA A 120 14.51 1.16 -3.79
N GLU A 121 14.96 1.10 -2.53
CA GLU A 121 14.24 1.60 -1.35
C GLU A 121 12.85 0.97 -1.08
N ALA A 122 12.61 -0.24 -1.57
CA ALA A 122 11.36 -0.96 -1.29
C ALA A 122 11.24 -1.26 0.22
N LYS A 123 10.18 -0.75 0.84
CA LYS A 123 9.74 -1.19 2.18
C LYS A 123 8.68 -2.25 1.99
N CYS A 124 8.74 -3.32 2.78
CA CYS A 124 7.75 -4.38 2.73
C CYS A 124 7.26 -4.68 4.13
N GLU A 125 5.94 -4.85 4.26
CA GLU A 125 5.26 -5.25 5.48
C GLU A 125 4.40 -6.47 5.19
N GLN A 126 4.49 -7.49 6.03
CA GLN A 126 3.60 -8.64 5.93
C GLN A 126 2.23 -8.26 6.50
N LEU A 127 1.18 -8.56 5.75
CA LEU A 127 -0.20 -8.31 6.15
C LEU A 127 -0.79 -9.57 6.78
N ASN A 128 -1.77 -9.36 7.66
CA ASN A 128 -2.56 -10.45 8.22
C ASN A 128 -3.51 -10.99 7.15
N ALA A 129 -3.14 -12.14 6.58
CA ALA A 129 -3.99 -12.89 5.67
C ALA A 129 -5.22 -13.46 6.40
N LYS A 130 -6.33 -13.66 5.67
CA LYS A 130 -7.53 -14.29 6.22
C LYS A 130 -7.30 -15.77 6.55
N HIS A 131 -6.42 -16.42 5.79
CA HIS A 131 -6.02 -17.82 5.96
C HIS A 131 -4.49 -17.92 5.92
N PRO A 132 -3.80 -17.60 7.04
CA PRO A 132 -2.34 -17.48 7.07
C PRO A 132 -1.60 -18.81 6.83
N ASP A 133 -2.26 -19.95 7.05
CA ASP A 133 -1.71 -21.27 6.76
C ASP A 133 -1.78 -21.64 5.27
N ASP A 134 -2.69 -21.01 4.52
CA ASP A 134 -2.88 -21.28 3.09
C ASP A 134 -2.09 -20.31 2.22
N TYR A 135 -1.99 -19.04 2.65
CA TYR A 135 -1.27 -18.01 1.93
C TYR A 135 -0.81 -16.86 2.81
N SER A 136 0.18 -16.14 2.30
CA SER A 136 0.68 -14.87 2.85
C SER A 136 0.38 -13.70 1.90
N SER A 137 0.27 -12.50 2.48
CA SER A 137 0.11 -11.25 1.75
C SER A 137 1.03 -10.16 2.31
N PHE A 138 1.42 -9.22 1.46
CA PHE A 138 2.42 -8.21 1.77
C PHE A 138 2.06 -6.88 1.12
N GLN A 139 2.30 -5.80 1.85
CA GLN A 139 2.25 -4.45 1.32
C GLN A 139 3.68 -3.99 1.04
N GLU A 140 3.96 -3.76 -0.23
CA GLU A 140 5.17 -3.13 -0.72
C GLU A 140 4.93 -1.62 -0.81
N SER A 141 5.94 -0.83 -0.46
CA SER A 141 5.92 0.62 -0.53
C SER A 141 7.22 1.12 -1.15
N GLN A 142 7.12 1.69 -2.35
CA GLN A 142 8.25 2.27 -3.06
C GLN A 142 8.15 3.80 -3.10
N PHE A 143 9.26 4.49 -2.83
CA PHE A 143 9.34 5.92 -3.06
C PHE A 143 9.30 6.22 -4.57
N GLN A 144 8.36 7.07 -5.00
CA GLN A 144 8.37 7.59 -6.37
C GLN A 144 9.15 8.91 -6.41
N ALA A 145 10.35 8.86 -6.97
CA ALA A 145 11.06 10.07 -7.33
C ALA A 145 10.23 10.88 -8.35
N ILE A 146 9.96 12.14 -8.02
CA ILE A 146 9.07 13.04 -8.79
C ILE A 146 9.58 13.25 -10.23
N ASN A 147 10.86 12.95 -10.51
CA ASN A 147 11.54 13.19 -11.79
C ASN A 147 11.92 11.94 -12.61
N SER A 148 11.54 10.71 -12.22
CA SER A 148 11.88 9.53 -13.04
C SER A 148 10.81 9.23 -14.09
N ARG A 149 10.82 9.99 -15.19
CA ARG A 149 10.32 9.53 -16.50
C ARG A 149 11.25 10.09 -17.57
N HIS A 150 12.20 9.26 -18.01
CA HIS A 150 12.78 9.35 -19.35
C HIS A 150 11.89 8.57 -20.32
#